data_AF-A0A497JAT7-F1
#
_entry.id   AF-A0A497JAT7-F1
#
_cell.length_a   1.000
_cell.length_b   1.000
_cell.length_c   1.000
_cell.angle_alpha   90.00
_cell.angle_beta   90.00
_cell.angle_gamma   90.00
#
_symmetry.space_group_name_H-M   'P 1'
#
loop_
_entity.id
_entity.type
_entity.pdbx_description
1 polymer ?
#
loop_
_entity_poly.entity_id
_entity_poly.type
_entity_poly.pdbx_seq_one_letter_code
_entity_poly.pdbx_strand_id
1 'polypeptide(L)'
;LRKIAEFIKSLGDEIPWHVSAFHPDYKLMNLPRTPLETLRRAYKIGKEVGLKYVYEGNVGEGENTYCYNCGKLLVRRYYHTTLENRITSDSRCYNCNAKIHGVGLKGE
;
A
#
# COMPACT_ATOMS: atom_id res chain seq x y z
N LEU A 1 0.42 12.32 -10.84
CA LEU A 1 0.95 11.12 -10.13
C LEU A 1 2.36 11.35 -9.58
N ARG A 2 3.40 11.53 -10.41
CA ARG A 2 4.79 11.72 -9.90
C ARG A 2 4.95 12.83 -8.86
N LYS A 3 4.46 14.05 -9.16
CA LYS A 3 4.48 15.17 -8.19
C LYS A 3 3.81 14.86 -6.84
N ILE A 4 2.75 14.06 -6.85
CA ILE A 4 2.06 13.63 -5.61
C ILE A 4 2.96 12.67 -4.84
N ALA A 5 3.55 11.69 -5.53
CA ALA A 5 4.45 10.72 -4.91
C ALA A 5 5.70 11.40 -4.32
N GLU A 6 6.29 12.36 -5.05
CA GLU A 6 7.43 13.18 -4.59
C GLU A 6 7.05 14.03 -3.38
N PHE A 7 5.87 14.65 -3.38
CA PHE A 7 5.36 15.37 -2.22
C PHE A 7 5.23 14.46 -1.00
N ILE A 8 4.60 13.29 -1.14
CA ILE A 8 4.48 12.34 -0.02
C ILE A 8 5.87 11.89 0.46
N LYS A 9 6.76 11.53 -0.47
CA LYS A 9 8.14 11.14 -0.14
C LYS A 9 8.91 12.25 0.58
N SER A 10 8.64 13.52 0.26
CA SER A 10 9.27 14.67 0.94
C SER A 10 8.88 14.77 2.42
N LEU A 11 7.75 14.17 2.82
CA LEU A 11 7.31 14.10 4.21
C LEU A 11 7.89 12.87 4.95
N GLY A 12 8.31 11.84 4.21
CA GLY A 12 8.87 10.57 4.72
C GLY A 12 8.64 9.43 3.73
N ASP A 13 9.59 8.49 3.57
CA ASP A 13 9.36 7.32 2.70
C ASP A 13 8.50 6.23 3.33
N GLU A 14 8.38 6.26 4.65
CA GLU A 14 7.54 5.36 5.43
C GLU A 14 6.07 5.76 5.40
N ILE A 15 5.75 6.97 4.96
CA ILE A 15 4.36 7.42 4.84
C ILE A 15 3.68 6.62 3.71
N PRO A 16 2.60 5.89 4.01
CA PRO A 16 1.94 5.06 3.02
C PRO A 16 1.17 5.91 2.02
N TRP A 17 1.28 5.56 0.74
CA TRP A 17 0.42 6.14 -0.29
C TRP A 17 -0.67 5.16 -0.71
N HIS A 18 -1.90 5.45 -0.32
CA HIS A 18 -3.09 4.72 -0.75
C HIS A 18 -3.73 5.42 -1.95
N VAL A 19 -3.79 4.72 -3.08
CA VAL A 19 -4.44 5.23 -4.30
C VAL A 19 -5.69 4.40 -4.54
N SER A 20 -6.85 4.99 -4.33
CA SER A 20 -8.12 4.30 -4.47
C SER A 20 -8.73 4.51 -5.86
N ALA A 21 -9.18 3.43 -6.50
CA ALA A 21 -9.94 3.52 -7.75
C ALA A 21 -11.32 4.14 -7.50
N PHE A 22 -11.68 5.12 -8.33
CA PHE A 22 -13.05 5.61 -8.39
C PHE A 22 -13.98 4.51 -8.91
N HIS A 23 -15.08 4.29 -8.20
CA HIS A 23 -16.20 3.45 -8.58
C HIS A 23 -17.42 4.34 -8.84
N PRO A 24 -18.08 4.24 -10.01
CA PRO A 24 -19.29 5.02 -10.28
C PRO A 24 -20.38 4.61 -9.31
N ASP A 25 -20.83 5.56 -8.50
CA ASP A 25 -21.87 5.34 -7.49
C ASP A 25 -22.72 6.61 -7.28
N TYR A 26 -23.92 6.41 -6.73
CA TYR A 26 -24.86 7.46 -6.35
C TYR A 26 -25.15 8.46 -7.49
N LYS A 27 -24.68 9.71 -7.39
CA LYS A 27 -24.94 10.80 -8.36
C LYS A 27 -23.91 10.85 -9.51
N LEU A 28 -22.92 9.97 -9.51
CA LEU A 28 -21.80 9.99 -10.47
C LEU A 28 -21.74 8.72 -11.34
N MET A 29 -22.90 8.11 -11.61
CA MET A 29 -23.02 6.90 -12.44
C MET A 29 -22.60 7.11 -13.90
N ASN A 30 -22.54 8.35 -14.37
CA ASN A 30 -22.20 8.70 -15.75
C ASN A 30 -20.69 8.86 -15.99
N LEU A 31 -19.86 8.75 -14.95
CA LEU A 31 -18.40 8.81 -15.07
C LEU A 31 -17.81 7.40 -15.16
N PRO A 32 -16.71 7.20 -15.92
CA PRO A 32 -16.07 5.89 -16.01
C PRO A 32 -15.37 5.53 -14.69
N ARG A 33 -15.36 4.24 -14.36
CA ARG A 33 -14.50 3.68 -13.30
C ARG A 33 -13.03 3.99 -13.59
N THR A 34 -12.22 4.24 -12.57
CA THR A 34 -10.76 4.36 -12.78
C THR A 34 -10.19 3.04 -13.32
N PRO A 35 -9.49 3.03 -14.46
CA PRO A 35 -8.85 1.83 -14.98
C PRO A 35 -7.75 1.32 -14.05
N LEU A 36 -7.63 0.00 -13.92
CA LEU A 36 -6.58 -0.63 -13.09
C LEU A 36 -5.16 -0.19 -13.49
N GLU A 37 -4.92 0.03 -14.79
CA GLU A 37 -3.69 0.61 -15.33
C GLU A 37 -3.26 1.89 -14.60
N THR A 38 -4.21 2.76 -14.26
CA THR A 38 -3.91 4.05 -13.61
C THR A 38 -3.32 3.82 -12.22
N LEU A 39 -3.83 2.82 -11.49
CA LEU A 39 -3.35 2.43 -10.18
C LEU A 39 -1.99 1.76 -10.26
N ARG A 40 -1.79 0.85 -11.23
CA ARG A 40 -0.49 0.21 -11.48
C ARG A 40 0.59 1.23 -11.80
N ARG A 41 0.24 2.27 -12.58
CA ARG A 41 1.13 3.40 -12.85
C ARG A 41 1.44 4.20 -11.59
N ALA A 42 0.46 4.45 -10.72
CA ALA A 42 0.70 5.12 -9.45
C ALA A 42 1.60 4.29 -8.52
N TYR A 43 1.36 2.99 -8.42
CA TYR A 43 2.20 2.04 -7.69
C TYR A 43 3.65 2.10 -8.16
N LYS A 44 3.87 1.94 -9.47
CA LYS A 44 5.21 2.00 -10.07
C LYS A 44 5.91 3.32 -9.75
N ILE A 45 5.24 4.46 -9.96
CA ILE A 45 5.79 5.78 -9.66
C ILE A 45 6.14 5.91 -8.18
N GLY A 46 5.27 5.47 -7.27
CA GLY A 46 5.51 5.52 -5.83
C GLY A 46 6.74 4.71 -5.43
N LYS A 47 6.91 3.51 -5.99
CA LYS A 47 8.11 2.69 -5.78
C LYS A 47 9.37 3.35 -6.36
N GLU A 48 9.30 3.91 -7.56
CA GLU A 48 10.43 4.60 -8.21
C GLU A 48 10.93 5.81 -7.44
N VAL A 49 10.04 6.60 -6.81
CA VAL A 49 10.45 7.74 -5.97
C VAL A 49 10.93 7.33 -4.59
N GLY A 50 10.90 6.03 -4.27
CA GLY A 50 11.41 5.49 -3.01
C GLY A 50 10.40 5.39 -1.88
N LEU A 51 9.09 5.45 -2.14
CA LEU A 51 8.09 5.13 -1.11
C LEU A 51 8.18 3.64 -0.73
N LYS A 52 8.21 3.38 0.57
CA LYS A 52 8.27 2.01 1.12
C LYS A 52 6.96 1.28 0.89
N TYR A 53 5.83 1.97 1.09
CA TYR A 53 4.48 1.38 1.05
C TYR A 53 3.57 2.13 0.09
N VAL A 54 3.08 1.43 -0.93
CA VAL A 54 2.14 1.96 -1.92
C VAL A 54 1.04 0.92 -2.12
N TYR A 55 -0.21 1.34 -2.04
CA TYR A 55 -1.37 0.46 -2.06
C TYR A 55 -2.34 0.85 -3.17
N GLU A 56 -2.83 -0.17 -3.87
CA GLU A 56 -3.84 -0.03 -4.91
C GLU A 56 -5.19 -0.40 -4.28
N GLY A 57 -5.99 0.62 -3.96
CA GLY A 57 -7.27 0.47 -3.28
C GLY A 57 -8.43 0.20 -4.23
N ASN A 58 -9.51 -0.40 -3.72
CA ASN A 58 -10.75 -0.68 -4.46
C ASN A 58 -10.56 -1.58 -5.71
N VAL A 59 -9.55 -2.45 -5.68
CA VAL A 59 -9.25 -3.41 -6.77
C VAL A 59 -9.12 -4.86 -6.30
N GLY A 60 -9.43 -5.14 -5.02
CA GLY A 60 -9.46 -6.50 -4.45
C GLY A 60 -8.09 -7.10 -4.06
N GLU A 61 -7.02 -6.76 -4.77
CA GLU A 61 -5.70 -7.42 -4.60
C GLU A 61 -4.57 -6.50 -4.10
N GLY A 62 -4.81 -5.19 -3.94
CA GLY A 62 -3.75 -4.20 -3.66
C GLY A 62 -3.57 -3.79 -2.20
N GLU A 63 -4.15 -4.54 -1.25
CA GLU A 63 -4.23 -4.20 0.18
C GLU A 63 -3.16 -4.90 1.05
N ASN A 64 -2.41 -5.82 0.44
CA ASN A 64 -1.36 -6.56 1.11
C ASN A 64 -0.15 -5.66 1.40
N THR A 65 0.46 -5.86 2.56
CA THR A 65 1.73 -5.19 2.92
C THR A 65 2.89 -6.13 2.64
N TYR A 66 3.82 -5.67 1.81
CA TYR A 66 5.08 -6.36 1.54
C TYR A 66 6.24 -5.65 2.24
N CYS A 67 7.27 -6.40 2.62
CA CYS A 67 8.49 -5.83 3.17
C CYS A 67 9.17 -4.96 2.11
N TYR A 68 9.43 -3.68 2.44
CA TYR A 68 10.11 -2.76 1.54
C TYR A 68 11.56 -3.17 1.23
N ASN A 69 12.16 -4.02 2.07
CA ASN A 69 13.55 -4.45 1.93
C ASN A 69 13.67 -5.78 1.15
N CYS A 70 12.97 -6.84 1.57
CA CYS A 70 13.10 -8.17 0.95
C CYS A 70 11.91 -8.62 0.09
N GLY A 71 10.85 -7.80 -0.02
CA GLY A 71 9.68 -8.10 -0.85
C GLY A 71 8.75 -9.21 -0.33
N LYS A 72 9.05 -9.86 0.80
CA LYS A 72 8.16 -10.88 1.39
C LYS A 72 6.84 -10.28 1.85
N LEU A 73 5.75 -11.03 1.68
CA LEU A 73 4.44 -10.70 2.23
C LEU A 73 4.53 -10.66 3.76
N LEU A 74 4.15 -9.52 4.33
CA LEU A 74 4.11 -9.30 5.78
C LEU A 74 2.70 -9.39 6.31
N VAL A 75 1.77 -8.65 5.69
CA VAL A 75 0.37 -8.66 6.12
C VAL A 75 -0.49 -8.99 4.91
N ARG A 76 -1.25 -10.08 5.02
CA ARG A 76 -2.24 -10.49 4.03
C ARG A 76 -3.60 -9.98 4.47
N ARG A 77 -4.28 -9.26 3.59
CA ARG A 77 -5.61 -8.69 3.85
C ARG A 77 -6.62 -9.14 2.83
N TYR A 78 -7.87 -9.09 3.25
CA TYR A 78 -9.03 -9.16 2.39
C TYR A 78 -10.04 -8.13 2.89
N TYR A 79 -10.15 -7.02 2.16
CA TYR A 79 -10.90 -5.84 2.59
C TYR A 79 -10.44 -5.36 3.98
N HIS A 80 -11.36 -5.35 4.94
CA HIS A 80 -11.12 -4.90 6.31
C HIS A 80 -10.54 -5.99 7.23
N THR A 81 -10.37 -7.22 6.72
CA THR A 81 -9.92 -8.35 7.52
C THR A 81 -8.45 -8.63 7.30
N THR A 82 -7.69 -8.73 8.40
CA THR A 82 -6.32 -9.25 8.37
C THR A 82 -6.36 -10.77 8.43
N LEU A 83 -5.88 -11.43 7.38
CA LEU A 83 -5.86 -12.89 7.27
C LEU A 83 -4.55 -13.49 7.78
N GLU A 84 -3.49 -12.68 7.81
CA GLU A 84 -2.16 -13.11 8.24
C GLU A 84 -1.30 -11.90 8.57
N ASN A 85 -0.53 -11.96 9.66
CA ASN A 85 0.45 -10.95 10.02
C ASN A 85 1.78 -11.61 10.45
N ARG A 86 2.82 -11.46 9.64
CA ARG A 86 4.18 -11.97 9.85
C ARG A 86 5.15 -10.87 10.29
N ILE A 87 4.64 -9.79 10.89
CA ILE A 87 5.48 -8.77 11.53
C ILE A 87 5.75 -9.24 12.96
N THR A 88 7.02 -9.28 13.33
CA THR A 88 7.46 -9.69 14.67
C THR A 88 6.97 -8.71 15.74
N SER A 89 6.98 -9.15 17.00
CA SER A 89 6.54 -8.34 18.14
C SER A 89 7.33 -7.04 18.34
N ASP A 90 8.57 -6.97 17.82
CA ASP A 90 9.42 -5.78 17.80
C ASP A 90 9.30 -4.94 16.51
N SER A 91 8.22 -5.15 15.74
CA SER A 91 7.91 -4.43 14.49
C SER A 91 8.96 -4.62 13.40
N ARG A 92 9.35 -5.87 13.15
CA ARG A 92 10.31 -6.22 12.09
C ARG A 92 9.75 -7.26 11.11
N CYS A 93 10.37 -7.30 9.94
CA CYS A 93 10.13 -8.36 8.98
C CYS A 93 10.67 -9.69 9.51
N TYR A 94 9.83 -10.72 9.57
CA TYR A 94 10.22 -12.08 9.96
C TYR A 94 11.38 -12.68 9.12
N ASN A 95 11.56 -12.21 7.88
CA ASN A 95 12.52 -12.79 6.93
C ASN A 95 13.86 -12.04 6.87
N CYS A 96 13.88 -10.71 6.95
CA CYS A 96 15.11 -9.91 6.77
C CYS A 96 15.40 -8.95 7.92
N ASN A 97 14.60 -9.00 8.99
CA ASN A 97 14.78 -8.18 10.19
C ASN A 97 14.69 -6.66 9.98
N ALA A 98 14.29 -6.19 8.79
CA ALA A 98 14.07 -4.78 8.52
C ALA A 98 12.97 -4.23 9.44
N LYS A 99 13.22 -3.07 10.05
CA LYS A 99 12.22 -2.35 10.86
C LYS A 99 11.06 -1.93 9.98
N ILE A 100 9.84 -2.31 10.36
CA ILE A 100 8.60 -1.99 9.67
C ILE A 100 7.94 -0.81 10.38
N HIS A 101 7.49 0.17 9.60
CA HIS A 101 6.96 1.42 10.12
C HIS A 101 5.45 1.31 10.29
N GLY A 102 4.92 1.83 11.40
CA GLY A 102 3.51 1.80 11.77
C GLY A 102 3.33 1.63 13.27
N VAL A 103 2.09 1.71 13.72
CA VAL A 103 1.69 1.54 15.13
C VAL A 103 0.82 0.29 15.26
N GLY A 104 0.94 -0.42 16.39
CA GLY A 104 0.12 -1.61 16.65
C GLY A 104 0.33 -2.76 15.66
N LEU A 105 1.52 -2.89 15.06
CA LEU A 105 1.80 -3.83 13.96
C LEU A 105 1.97 -5.30 14.38
N LYS A 106 1.85 -5.61 15.67
CA LYS A 106 2.13 -6.97 16.18
C LYS A 106 1.15 -7.96 15.56
N GLY A 107 1.67 -9.05 14.99
CA GLY A 107 0.86 -10.24 14.77
C GLY A 107 0.57 -10.91 16.11
N GLU A 108 -0.60 -11.52 16.24
CA GLU A 108 -0.86 -12.52 17.29
C GLU A 108 -0.01 -13.77 17.06
#